data_AF-A0A662KR28-F1
#
_entry.id   AF-A0A662KR28-F1
#
_cell.length_a   1.000
_cell.length_b   1.000
_cell.length_c   1.000
_cell.angle_alpha   90.00
_cell.angle_beta   90.00
_cell.angle_gamma   90.00
#
_symmetry.space_group_name_H-M   'P 1'
#
loop_
_entity.id
_entity.type
_entity.pdbx_description
1 polymer ?
#
loop_
_entity_poly.entity_id
_entity_poly.type
_entity_poly.pdbx_seq_one_letter_code
_entity_poly.pdbx_strand_id
1 'polypeptide(L)'
;MFTFRNREIADGLIRRLKRNRRKLKFMHVCGTHHDTIYKFGLNKIFEECNIEVVEGPGCPVCVTTPKEIEEAVTLSLNGKIVATYGDMTKVPGMKDSLSTAKAKGGDIRPVYSIEDAIEIAKKRDKDVVFMAV
;
A
#
# COMPACT_ATOMS: atom_id res chain seq x y z
N MET A 1 -25.19 -0.80 15.52
CA MET A 1 -23.86 -0.41 15.01
C MET A 1 -22.83 -1.29 15.71
N PHE A 2 -22.19 -2.22 15.02
CA PHE A 2 -21.21 -3.11 15.66
C PHE A 2 -19.96 -2.32 16.07
N THR A 3 -19.76 -2.10 17.36
CA THR A 3 -18.56 -1.47 17.91
C THR A 3 -17.45 -2.51 18.05
N PHE A 4 -16.82 -2.87 16.93
CA PHE A 4 -15.69 -3.82 16.90
C PHE A 4 -14.42 -3.29 17.59
N ARG A 5 -14.38 -2.01 17.97
CA ARG A 5 -13.35 -1.43 18.84
C ARG A 5 -13.80 -1.47 20.30
N ASN A 6 -13.83 -2.66 20.88
CA ASN A 6 -14.24 -2.88 22.26
C ASN A 6 -13.16 -3.65 23.04
N ARG A 7 -12.70 -3.05 24.14
CA ARG A 7 -11.63 -3.62 24.98
C ARG A 7 -12.06 -4.91 25.69
N GLU A 8 -13.28 -4.99 26.19
CA GLU A 8 -13.78 -6.18 26.89
C GLU A 8 -13.81 -7.40 25.97
N ILE A 9 -14.22 -7.20 24.71
CA ILE A 9 -14.20 -8.26 23.69
C ILE A 9 -12.76 -8.67 23.40
N ALA A 10 -11.85 -7.70 23.19
CA ALA A 10 -10.44 -7.98 22.92
C ALA A 10 -9.77 -8.75 24.08
N ASP A 11 -9.95 -8.31 25.32
CA ASP A 11 -9.43 -8.97 26.51
C ASP A 11 -10.01 -10.38 26.68
N GLY A 12 -11.30 -10.55 26.37
CA GLY A 12 -11.96 -11.86 26.34
C GLY A 12 -11.36 -12.82 25.31
N LEU A 13 -11.04 -12.34 24.12
CA LEU A 13 -10.38 -13.11 23.07
C LEU A 13 -8.95 -13.47 23.46
N ILE A 14 -8.17 -12.53 24.01
CA ILE A 14 -6.80 -12.78 24.48
C ILE A 14 -6.79 -13.85 25.56
N ARG A 15 -7.73 -13.81 26.52
CA ARG A 15 -7.87 -14.87 27.54
C ARG A 15 -8.18 -16.24 26.94
N ARG A 16 -8.87 -16.31 25.79
CA ARG A 16 -9.12 -17.58 25.08
C ARG A 16 -7.88 -18.04 24.32
N LEU A 17 -7.16 -17.12 23.69
CA LEU A 17 -5.90 -17.41 22.99
C LEU A 17 -4.82 -17.93 23.95
N LYS A 18 -4.63 -17.29 25.11
CA LYS A 18 -3.67 -17.74 26.13
C LYS A 18 -3.95 -19.14 26.70
N ARG A 19 -5.21 -19.61 26.65
CA ARG A 19 -5.58 -20.98 27.05
C ARG A 19 -5.22 -22.02 25.99
N ASN A 20 -5.05 -21.60 24.74
CA ASN A 20 -4.61 -22.46 23.65
C ASN A 20 -3.08 -22.61 23.70
N ARG A 21 -2.57 -23.84 23.80
CA ARG A 21 -1.13 -24.11 23.84
C ARG A 21 -0.55 -24.54 22.49
N ARG A 22 -1.37 -24.56 21.44
CA ARG A 22 -0.93 -24.98 20.10
C ARG A 22 0.03 -23.94 19.53
N LYS A 23 1.12 -24.41 18.94
CA LYS A 23 1.97 -23.58 18.08
C LYS A 23 1.20 -23.32 16.79
N LEU A 24 0.86 -22.06 16.54
CA LEU A 24 0.13 -21.65 15.33
C LEU A 24 0.98 -20.66 14.54
N LYS A 25 0.81 -20.71 13.22
CA LYS A 25 1.46 -19.79 12.29
C LYS A 25 0.41 -19.26 11.34
N PHE A 26 0.19 -17.95 11.36
CA PHE A 26 -0.75 -17.26 10.48
C PHE A 26 0.00 -16.27 9.61
N MET A 27 -0.49 -16.03 8.40
CA MET A 27 0.03 -14.99 7.53
C MET A 27 -1.09 -13.98 7.25
N HIS A 28 -0.78 -12.68 7.31
CA HIS A 28 -1.66 -11.64 6.76
C HIS A 28 -1.06 -11.07 5.48
N VAL A 29 -1.92 -10.67 4.54
CA VAL A 29 -1.53 -10.09 3.24
C VAL A 29 -2.19 -8.72 3.04
N CYS A 30 -2.24 -7.92 4.11
CA CYS A 30 -2.80 -6.58 4.09
C CYS A 30 -1.95 -5.64 4.95
N GLY A 31 -1.50 -4.53 4.38
CA GLY A 31 -0.77 -3.48 5.10
C GLY A 31 -1.58 -2.87 6.25
N THR A 32 -2.91 -2.79 6.15
CA THR A 32 -3.75 -2.27 7.25
C THR A 32 -3.83 -3.24 8.42
N HIS A 33 -3.73 -4.55 8.19
CA HIS A 33 -3.57 -5.52 9.28
C HIS A 33 -2.20 -5.37 9.94
N HIS A 34 -1.13 -5.18 9.16
CA HIS A 34 0.19 -4.86 9.68
C HIS A 34 0.14 -3.64 10.60
N ASP A 35 -0.38 -2.50 10.11
CA ASP A 35 -0.55 -1.28 10.91
C ASP A 35 -1.30 -1.56 12.22
N THR A 36 -2.41 -2.28 12.15
CA THR A 36 -3.21 -2.63 13.34
C THR A 36 -2.41 -3.47 14.35
N ILE A 37 -1.68 -4.49 13.88
CA ILE A 37 -0.89 -5.38 14.74
C ILE A 37 0.17 -4.57 15.50
N TYR A 38 0.92 -3.72 14.80
CA TYR A 38 2.00 -2.95 15.42
C TYR A 38 1.48 -1.79 16.27
N LYS A 39 0.46 -1.07 15.78
CA LYS A 39 -0.16 0.06 16.49
C LYS A 39 -0.71 -0.33 17.85
N PHE A 40 -1.26 -1.54 17.97
CA PHE A 40 -1.80 -2.05 19.23
C PHE A 40 -0.86 -3.04 19.95
N GLY A 41 0.37 -3.24 19.45
CA GLY A 41 1.35 -4.14 20.06
C GLY A 41 0.90 -5.60 20.13
N LEU A 42 0.05 -6.04 19.21
CA LEU A 42 -0.55 -7.39 19.22
C LEU A 42 0.50 -8.47 18.95
N ASN A 43 1.60 -8.15 18.28
CA ASN A 43 2.70 -9.09 18.01
C ASN A 43 3.23 -9.75 19.30
N LYS A 44 3.48 -8.95 20.35
CA LYS A 44 3.92 -9.47 21.65
C LYS A 44 2.87 -10.38 22.29
N ILE A 45 1.59 -9.99 22.18
CA ILE A 45 0.48 -10.78 22.71
C ILE A 45 0.36 -12.12 21.98
N PHE A 46 0.56 -12.13 20.67
CA PHE A 46 0.55 -13.36 19.87
C PHE A 46 1.72 -14.27 20.22
N GLU A 47 2.93 -13.73 20.38
CA GLU A 47 4.12 -14.47 20.84
C GLU A 47 3.87 -15.14 22.21
N GLU A 48 3.31 -14.42 23.18
CA GLU A 48 2.90 -14.97 24.48
C GLU A 48 1.88 -16.12 24.37
N CYS A 49 1.11 -16.15 23.28
CA CYS A 49 0.12 -17.18 23.00
C CYS A 49 0.65 -18.33 22.11
N ASN A 50 1.97 -18.40 21.84
CA ASN A 50 2.57 -19.37 20.91
C ASN A 50 2.03 -19.25 19.47
N ILE A 51 1.68 -18.02 19.07
CA ILE A 51 1.16 -17.68 17.75
C ILE A 51 2.19 -16.82 17.02
N GLU A 52 2.72 -17.34 15.92
CA GLU A 52 3.55 -16.58 14.98
C GLU A 52 2.64 -15.93 13.93
N VAL A 53 2.78 -14.63 13.73
CA VAL A 53 2.10 -13.90 12.66
C VAL A 53 3.14 -13.40 11.67
N VAL A 54 3.05 -13.89 10.44
CA VAL A 54 3.95 -13.56 9.34
C VAL A 54 3.34 -12.51 8.42
N GLU A 55 4.19 -11.61 7.97
CA GLU A 55 3.85 -10.55 7.03
C GLU A 55 4.01 -11.09 5.60
N GLY A 56 2.90 -11.20 4.88
CA GLY A 56 2.89 -11.52 3.46
C GLY A 56 2.94 -10.25 2.59
N PRO A 57 2.94 -10.41 1.25
CA PRO A 57 3.04 -9.31 0.28
C PRO A 57 1.72 -8.52 0.15
N GLY A 58 1.34 -7.81 1.21
CA GLY A 58 0.06 -7.08 1.32
C GLY A 58 0.09 -5.60 0.92
N CYS A 59 1.14 -5.16 0.23
CA CYS A 59 1.36 -3.80 -0.20
C CYS A 59 1.45 -3.77 -1.74
N PRO A 60 0.41 -3.29 -2.45
CA PRO A 60 0.37 -3.35 -3.91
C PRO A 60 1.51 -2.52 -4.55
N VAL A 61 1.83 -1.38 -3.96
CA VAL A 61 2.98 -0.54 -4.35
C VAL A 61 4.31 -1.27 -4.22
N CYS A 62 4.49 -2.04 -3.15
CA CYS A 62 5.74 -2.74 -2.86
C CYS A 62 5.99 -3.93 -3.81
N VAL A 63 4.94 -4.47 -4.43
CA VAL A 63 5.02 -5.59 -5.38
C VAL A 63 4.93 -5.16 -6.84
N THR A 64 4.73 -3.86 -7.10
CA THR A 64 4.79 -3.30 -8.46
C THR A 64 6.19 -3.50 -9.03
N THR A 65 6.30 -4.06 -10.23
CA THR A 65 7.62 -4.36 -10.77
C THR A 65 8.30 -3.09 -11.28
N PRO A 66 9.64 -3.06 -11.34
CA PRO A 66 10.35 -1.92 -11.92
C PRO A 66 9.96 -1.64 -13.38
N LYS A 67 9.42 -2.63 -14.12
CA LYS A 67 9.01 -2.46 -15.51
C LYS A 67 7.85 -1.47 -15.65
N GLU A 68 6.81 -1.59 -14.85
CA GLU A 68 5.65 -0.68 -14.90
C GLU A 68 6.07 0.76 -14.56
N ILE A 69 7.03 0.93 -13.63
CA ILE A 69 7.60 2.24 -13.29
C ILE A 69 8.34 2.84 -14.49
N GLU A 70 9.15 2.06 -15.19
CA GLU A 70 9.90 2.53 -16.36
C GLU A 70 9.00 2.87 -17.55
N GLU A 71 7.90 2.14 -17.74
CA GLU A 71 6.87 2.47 -18.72
C GLU A 71 6.23 3.82 -18.38
N ALA A 72 5.84 4.04 -17.12
CA ALA A 72 5.28 5.30 -16.66
C ALA A 72 6.28 6.47 -16.78
N VAL A 73 7.55 6.28 -16.41
CA VAL A 73 8.62 7.27 -16.62
C VAL A 73 8.73 7.62 -18.10
N THR A 74 8.80 6.61 -18.97
CA THR A 74 8.91 6.79 -20.42
C THR A 74 7.73 7.59 -20.98
N LEU A 75 6.50 7.25 -20.59
CA LEU A 75 5.30 7.96 -21.02
C LEU A 75 5.31 9.43 -20.57
N SER A 76 5.72 9.69 -19.33
CA SER A 76 5.79 11.06 -18.79
C SER A 76 6.79 11.95 -19.51
N LEU A 77 7.94 11.40 -19.93
CA LEU A 77 8.99 12.11 -20.66
C LEU A 77 8.65 12.28 -22.15
N ASN A 78 7.72 11.48 -22.68
CA ASN A 78 7.23 11.56 -24.06
C ASN A 78 5.89 12.31 -24.17
N GLY A 79 5.69 13.31 -23.32
CA GLY A 79 4.62 14.30 -23.46
C GLY A 79 3.26 13.92 -22.88
N LYS A 80 3.11 12.71 -22.31
CA LYS A 80 1.88 12.29 -21.63
C LYS A 80 1.85 12.76 -20.18
N ILE A 81 0.65 12.91 -19.64
CA ILE A 81 0.46 13.17 -18.21
C ILE A 81 0.32 11.82 -17.51
N VAL A 82 1.19 11.53 -16.56
CA VAL A 82 1.10 10.31 -15.74
C VAL A 82 0.50 10.65 -14.39
N ALA A 83 -0.69 10.10 -14.12
CA ALA A 83 -1.35 10.20 -12.84
C ALA A 83 -1.13 8.90 -12.04
N THR A 84 -0.84 9.00 -10.75
CA THR A 84 -0.64 7.83 -9.88
C THR A 84 -0.83 8.20 -8.40
N TYR A 85 -0.91 7.20 -7.52
CA TYR A 85 -0.96 7.42 -6.08
C TYR A 85 0.35 8.04 -5.55
N GLY A 86 0.24 8.84 -4.49
CA GLY A 86 1.37 9.63 -3.98
C GLY A 86 2.56 8.79 -3.49
N ASP A 87 2.29 7.64 -2.87
CA ASP A 87 3.29 6.67 -2.41
C ASP A 87 4.08 6.05 -3.58
N MET A 88 3.45 5.84 -4.73
CA MET A 88 4.07 5.32 -5.94
C MET A 88 5.17 6.26 -6.50
N THR A 89 5.09 7.57 -6.21
CA THR A 89 5.99 8.56 -6.83
C THR A 89 7.46 8.40 -6.48
N LYS A 90 7.77 7.84 -5.30
CA LYS A 90 9.14 7.71 -4.78
C LYS A 90 9.70 6.29 -4.90
N VAL A 91 8.91 5.33 -5.36
CA VAL A 91 9.39 3.96 -5.50
C VAL A 91 10.49 3.93 -6.56
N PRO A 92 11.61 3.25 -6.29
CA PRO A 92 12.69 3.13 -7.26
C PRO A 92 12.25 2.28 -8.45
N GLY A 93 12.42 2.81 -9.66
CA GLY A 93 12.41 2.03 -10.90
C GLY A 93 13.77 1.36 -11.14
N MET A 94 14.04 0.98 -12.39
CA MET A 94 15.36 0.43 -12.77
C MET A 94 16.43 1.52 -12.81
N LYS A 95 16.09 2.72 -13.29
CA LYS A 95 17.03 3.85 -13.44
C LYS A 95 16.60 5.06 -12.64
N ASP A 96 15.32 5.40 -12.69
CA ASP A 96 14.74 6.58 -12.07
C ASP A 96 13.45 6.21 -11.32
N SER A 97 13.06 7.04 -10.36
CA SER A 97 11.68 7.05 -9.84
C SER A 97 10.84 8.06 -10.64
N LEU A 98 9.52 8.00 -10.46
CA LEU A 98 8.60 9.00 -11.01
C LEU A 98 8.94 10.42 -10.50
N SER A 99 9.34 10.58 -9.24
CA SER A 99 9.78 11.88 -8.74
C SER A 99 11.01 12.41 -9.48
N THR A 100 11.95 11.53 -9.85
CA THR A 100 13.14 11.91 -10.62
C THR A 100 12.78 12.24 -12.08
N ALA A 101 11.89 11.47 -12.70
CA ALA A 101 11.38 11.77 -14.04
C ALA A 101 10.65 13.13 -14.09
N LYS A 102 9.89 13.47 -13.05
CA LYS A 102 9.26 14.79 -12.90
C LYS A 102 10.29 15.92 -12.87
N ALA A 103 11.40 15.72 -12.14
CA ALA A 103 12.50 16.68 -12.10
C ALA A 103 13.21 16.85 -13.46
N LYS A 104 13.18 15.81 -14.32
CA LYS A 104 13.68 15.86 -15.70
C LYS A 104 12.69 16.46 -16.71
N GLY A 105 11.54 16.97 -16.25
CA GLY A 105 10.53 17.62 -17.09
C GLY A 105 9.32 16.76 -17.45
N GLY A 106 9.24 15.52 -16.96
CA GLY A 106 8.04 14.69 -17.13
C GLY A 106 6.82 15.24 -16.39
N ASP A 107 5.62 15.10 -16.95
CA ASP A 107 4.39 15.58 -16.31
C ASP A 107 3.77 14.48 -15.43
N ILE A 108 4.11 14.50 -14.13
CA ILE A 108 3.65 13.52 -13.14
C ILE A 108 2.76 14.18 -12.09
N ARG A 109 1.56 13.62 -11.91
CA ARG A 109 0.47 14.12 -11.07
C ARG A 109 0.10 13.09 -9.99
N PRO A 110 0.52 13.30 -8.74
CA PRO A 110 -0.01 12.55 -7.61
C PRO A 110 -1.52 12.80 -7.50
N VAL A 111 -2.30 11.73 -7.36
CA VAL A 111 -3.76 11.76 -7.21
C VAL A 111 -4.20 10.87 -6.04
N TYR A 112 -5.40 11.11 -5.53
CA TYR A 112 -6.00 10.26 -4.49
C TYR A 112 -6.80 9.10 -5.07
N SER A 113 -7.29 9.25 -6.30
CA SER A 113 -8.08 8.22 -6.96
C SER A 113 -8.08 8.38 -8.48
N ILE A 114 -8.72 7.43 -9.17
CA ILE A 114 -8.87 7.48 -10.63
C ILE A 114 -9.76 8.63 -11.09
N GLU A 115 -10.71 9.08 -10.27
CA GLU A 115 -11.59 10.21 -10.58
C GLU A 115 -10.79 11.50 -10.78
N ASP A 116 -9.75 11.73 -9.97
CA ASP A 116 -8.85 12.87 -10.15
C ASP A 116 -8.15 12.81 -11.52
N ALA A 117 -7.72 11.62 -11.97
CA ALA A 117 -7.09 11.43 -13.27
C ALA A 117 -8.07 11.72 -14.42
N ILE A 118 -9.34 11.30 -14.27
CA ILE A 118 -10.42 11.62 -15.23
C ILE A 118 -10.65 13.13 -15.30
N GLU A 119 -10.67 13.83 -14.16
CA GLU A 119 -10.84 15.29 -14.13
C GLU A 119 -9.66 16.03 -14.75
N ILE A 120 -8.43 15.50 -14.64
CA ILE A 120 -7.27 16.01 -15.36
C ILE A 120 -7.47 15.83 -16.87
N ALA A 121 -7.92 14.65 -17.31
CA ALA A 121 -8.11 14.33 -18.72
C ALA A 121 -9.17 15.23 -19.39
N LYS A 122 -10.28 15.54 -18.70
CA LYS A 122 -11.32 16.45 -19.21
C LYS A 122 -10.83 17.89 -19.43
N LYS A 123 -9.81 18.33 -18.69
CA LYS A 123 -9.34 19.73 -18.66
C LYS A 123 -8.11 19.97 -19.55
N ARG A 124 -7.55 18.93 -20.16
CA ARG A 124 -6.26 18.99 -20.85
C ARG A 124 -6.37 18.33 -22.22
N ASP A 125 -5.78 18.97 -23.22
CA ASP A 125 -5.62 18.39 -24.56
C ASP A 125 -4.32 17.56 -24.63
N LYS A 126 -4.20 16.58 -23.73
CA LYS A 126 -3.07 15.65 -23.64
C LYS A 126 -3.56 14.30 -23.15
N ASP A 127 -2.94 13.23 -23.65
CA ASP A 127 -3.15 11.88 -23.12
C ASP A 127 -2.80 11.82 -21.63
N VAL A 128 -3.77 11.36 -20.84
CA VAL A 128 -3.58 11.06 -19.41
C VAL A 128 -3.51 9.55 -19.24
N VAL A 129 -2.42 9.07 -18.63
CA VAL A 129 -2.24 7.67 -18.28
C VAL A 129 -2.30 7.54 -16.76
N PHE A 130 -3.23 6.74 -16.28
CA PHE A 130 -3.30 6.40 -14.86
C PHE A 130 -2.49 5.13 -14.61
N MET A 131 -1.37 5.26 -13.88
CA MET A 131 -0.61 4.12 -13.39
C MET A 131 -1.34 3.57 -12.16
N ALA A 132 -2.25 2.63 -12.42
CA ALA A 132 -2.98 1.88 -11.41
C ALA A 132 -2.09 0.78 -10.80
N VAL A 133 -2.23 0.58 -9.49
CA VAL A 133 -1.42 -0.32 -8.66
C VAL A 133 -2.34 -1.07 -7.72
#